data_AF-A0A246JDZ3-F1
#
_entry.id   AF-A0A246JDZ3-F1
#
_cell.length_a   1.000
_cell.length_b   1.000
_cell.length_c   1.000
_cell.angle_alpha   90.00
_cell.angle_beta   90.00
_cell.angle_gamma   90.00
#
_symmetry.space_group_name_H-M   'P 1'
#
loop_
_entity.id
_entity.type
_entity.pdbx_description
1 polymer ?
#
loop_
_entity_poly.entity_id
_entity_poly.type
_entity_poly.pdbx_seq_one_letter_code
_entity_poly.pdbx_strand_id
1 'polypeptide(L)' 'MHGKCPKCETLITNLRMDTLQAGVGMFPKKTWNAVTYCCPSCSTVLGAGIDPVALKTDEVLKGLGRG' A
#
# COMPACT_ATOMS: atom_id res chain seq x y z
N MET A 1 -18.20 -4.01 -16.38
CA MET A 1 -18.47 -2.68 -15.80
C MET A 1 -17.21 -2.23 -15.09
N HIS A 2 -16.53 -1.18 -15.56
CA HIS A 2 -15.22 -0.78 -15.05
C HIS A 2 -15.39 0.30 -13.97
N GLY A 3 -14.59 0.24 -12.89
CA GLY A 3 -14.51 1.32 -11.88
C GLY A 3 -15.46 1.24 -10.68
N LYS A 4 -16.26 0.17 -10.49
CA LYS A 4 -17.06 -0.04 -9.28
C LYS A 4 -16.31 -0.92 -8.27
N CYS A 5 -16.55 -0.68 -6.98
CA CYS A 5 -16.08 -1.59 -5.93
C CYS A 5 -16.78 -2.95 -6.07
N PRO A 6 -16.04 -4.08 -6.07
CA PRO A 6 -16.63 -5.41 -6.20
C PRO A 6 -17.42 -5.86 -4.96
N LYS A 7 -17.31 -5.14 -3.82
CA LYS A 7 -18.01 -5.49 -2.58
C LYS A 7 -19.26 -4.66 -2.32
N CYS A 8 -19.21 -3.34 -2.53
CA CYS A 8 -20.34 -2.45 -2.23
C CYS A 8 -20.96 -1.79 -3.48
N GLU A 9 -20.46 -2.13 -4.67
CA GLU A 9 -20.90 -1.63 -5.98
C GLU A 9 -20.84 -0.11 -6.18
N THR A 10 -20.32 0.63 -5.20
CA THR A 10 -20.12 2.07 -5.29
C THR A 10 -19.06 2.39 -6.35
N LEU A 11 -19.32 3.43 -7.14
CA LEU A 11 -18.35 3.96 -8.10
C LEU A 11 -17.11 4.48 -7.37
N ILE A 12 -15.92 4.02 -7.76
CA ILE A 12 -14.66 4.43 -7.18
C ILE A 12 -14.13 5.62 -7.97
N THR A 13 -14.18 6.81 -7.38
CA THR A 13 -13.59 8.05 -7.93
C THR A 13 -12.27 8.43 -7.26
N ASN A 14 -12.02 7.90 -6.06
CA ASN A 14 -10.80 8.05 -5.28
C ASN A 14 -10.54 6.77 -4.45
N LEU A 15 -9.31 6.59 -3.99
CA LEU A 15 -8.90 5.46 -3.17
C LEU A 15 -8.50 5.95 -1.78
N ARG A 16 -8.90 5.21 -0.74
CA ARG A 16 -8.30 5.34 0.59
C ARG A 16 -7.01 4.54 0.59
N MET A 17 -5.90 5.14 1.02
CA MET A 17 -4.63 4.45 1.13
C MET A 17 -4.30 4.26 2.62
N ASP A 18 -3.94 3.04 3.00
CA ASP A 18 -3.46 2.72 4.35
C ASP A 18 -2.06 2.09 4.24
N THR A 19 -1.14 2.47 5.12
CA THR A 19 0.25 1.98 5.13
C THR A 19 0.37 0.66 5.88
N LEU A 20 1.20 -0.26 5.38
CA LEU A 20 1.50 -1.55 6.00
C LEU A 20 2.93 -2.00 5.69
N GLN A 21 3.32 -3.16 6.23
CA GLN A 21 4.58 -3.83 5.89
C GLN A 21 4.31 -5.07 5.04
N ALA A 22 4.94 -5.14 3.87
CA ALA A 22 4.94 -6.34 3.02
C ALA A 22 6.17 -7.19 3.31
N GLY A 23 6.05 -8.51 3.21
CA GLY A 23 7.14 -9.45 3.38
C GLY A 23 6.85 -10.75 2.64
N VAL A 24 7.90 -11.52 2.30
CA VAL A 24 7.74 -12.80 1.60
C VAL A 24 7.75 -13.96 2.61
N GLY A 25 6.71 -14.78 2.57
CA GLY A 25 6.50 -15.93 3.46
C GLY A 25 5.74 -15.59 4.74
N MET A 26 5.46 -16.60 5.57
CA MET A 26 4.65 -16.46 6.79
C MET A 26 5.36 -15.67 7.91
N PHE A 27 6.69 -15.75 7.96
CA PHE A 27 7.54 -15.01 8.90
C PHE A 27 8.65 -14.30 8.12
N PRO A 28 8.38 -13.12 7.57
CA PRO A 28 9.33 -12.43 6.71
C PRO A 28 10.52 -11.92 7.52
N LYS A 29 11.73 -12.33 7.14
CA LYS A 29 12.98 -11.80 7.71
C LYS A 29 13.27 -10.37 7.25
N LYS A 30 12.70 -9.98 6.10
CA LYS A 30 12.82 -8.65 5.52
C LYS A 30 11.43 -8.16 5.17
N THR A 31 11.14 -6.94 5.59
CA THR A 31 9.89 -6.26 5.27
C THR A 31 10.15 -4.99 4.47
N TRP A 32 9.15 -4.56 3.73
CA TRP A 32 9.14 -3.33 2.94
C TRP A 32 7.91 -2.52 3.27
N ASN A 33 8.06 -1.19 3.24
CA ASN A 33 6.91 -0.30 3.33
C ASN A 33 6.00 -0.50 2.12
N ALA A 34 4.72 -0.69 2.39
CA ALA A 34 3.71 -0.98 1.40
C ALA A 34 2.43 -0.19 1.71
N VAL A 35 1.54 -0.13 0.73
CA VAL A 35 0.24 0.52 0.82
C VAL A 35 -0.85 -0.41 0.33
N THR A 36 -2.00 -0.40 1.01
CA THR A 36 -3.25 -0.97 0.51
C THR A 36 -4.11 0.11 -0.11
N TYR A 37 -4.69 -0.21 -1.25
CA TYR A 37 -5.71 0.59 -1.91
C TYR A 37 -7.08 0.08 -1.49
N CYS A 38 -7.79 0.89 -0.70
CA CYS A 38 -9.07 0.56 -0.11
C CYS A 38 -10.19 1.35 -0.79
N CYS A 39 -11.37 0.73 -0.93
CA CYS A 39 -12.59 1.43 -1.30
C CYS A 39 -12.91 2.47 -0.21
N PRO A 40 -13.15 3.76 -0.56
CA PRO A 40 -13.42 4.80 0.42
C PRO A 40 -14.76 4.58 1.17
N SER A 41 -15.73 3.92 0.54
CA SER A 41 -17.07 3.75 1.10
C SER A 41 -17.18 2.57 2.07
N CYS A 42 -16.51 1.45 1.80
CA CYS A 42 -16.65 0.22 2.59
C CYS A 42 -15.33 -0.37 3.11
N SER A 43 -14.21 0.34 2.91
CA SER A 43 -12.85 -0.06 3.32
C SER A 43 -12.39 -1.44 2.80
N THR A 44 -13.02 -1.94 1.74
CA THR A 44 -12.58 -3.19 1.11
C THR A 44 -11.25 -2.97 0.42
N VAL A 45 -10.27 -3.84 0.70
CA VAL A 45 -8.98 -3.84 0.01
C VAL A 45 -9.19 -4.26 -1.44
N LEU A 46 -8.81 -3.38 -2.37
CA LEU A 46 -8.90 -3.54 -3.81
C LEU A 46 -7.56 -3.97 -4.43
N GLY A 47 -6.47 -3.70 -3.71
CA GLY A 47 -5.12 -4.10 -4.08
C GLY A 47 -4.10 -3.62 -3.06
N ALA A 48 -2.85 -4.03 -3.26
CA ALA A 48 -1.71 -3.56 -2.47
C ALA A 48 -0.50 -3.39 -3.38
N GLY A 49 0.42 -2.51 -2.99
CA GLY A 49 1.68 -2.28 -3.68
C GLY A 49 2.78 -1.84 -2.73
N ILE A 50 4.04 -1.99 -3.15
CA ILE A 50 5.17 -1.41 -2.43
C ILE A 50 5.11 0.11 -2.58
N ASP A 51 5.34 0.85 -1.48
CA ASP A 51 5.24 2.31 -1.48
C ASP A 51 6.49 2.94 -2.13
N PRO A 52 6.38 3.55 -3.32
CA PRO A 52 7.51 4.18 -3.98
C PRO A 52 7.98 5.47 -3.29
N VAL A 53 7.14 6.10 -2.47
CA VAL A 53 7.50 7.31 -1.72
C VAL A 53 8.37 6.93 -0.54
N ALA A 54 7.98 5.89 0.20
CA ALA A 54 8.80 5.35 1.30
C ALA A 54 10.16 4.81 0.81
N LEU A 55 10.21 4.22 -0.39
CA LEU A 55 11.46 3.79 -1.03
C LEU A 55 12.45 4.95 -1.24
N LYS A 56 11.96 6.12 -1.68
CA LYS A 56 12.82 7.32 -1.85
C LYS A 56 13.36 7.83 -0.53
N THR A 57 12.56 7.81 0.53
CA THR A 57 13.01 8.24 1.86
C THR A 57 14.08 7.31 2.42
N ASP A 58 13.94 5.99 2.23
CA ASP A 58 14.91 4.98 2.69
C ASP A 58 16.27 5.12 1.96
N GLU A 59 16.26 5.36 0.64
CA GLU A 59 17.48 5.60 -0.14
C GLU A 59 18.21 6.89 0.29
N VAL A 60 17.46 7.96 0.55
CA VAL A 60 18.04 9.23 1.04
C VAL A 60 18.63 9.07 2.44
N LEU A 61 17.96 8.35 3.35
CA LEU A 61 18.46 8.13 4.71
C LEU A 61 19.70 7.23 4.73
N LYS A 62 19.77 6.19 3.88
CA LYS A 62 20.98 5.38 3.69
C LYS A 62 22.15 6.19 3.13
N GLY A 63 21.88 7.10 2.19
CA GLY A 63 22.89 8.04 1.66
C GLY A 63 23.41 9.03 2.71
N LEU A 64 22.66 9.28 3.78
CA LEU A 64 23.02 10.21 4.87
C LEU A 64 23.69 9.53 6.07
N GLY A 65 24.04 8.24 5.99
CA GLY A 65 24.88 7.56 6.98
C GLY A 65 24.28 7.42 8.38
N ARG A 66 22.95 7.51 8.53
CA ARG A 66 22.25 7.30 9.81
C ARG A 66 21.58 5.93 9.78
N GLY A 67 22.40 4.89 9.98
CA GLY A 67 21.99 3.52 10.26
C GLY A 67 22.02 3.23 11.75
#